data_AF-A0A845HFK6-F1
#
_entry.id   AF-A0A845HFK6-F1
#
_cell.length_a   1.000
_cell.length_b   1.000
_cell.length_c   1.000
_cell.angle_alpha   90.00
_cell.angle_beta   90.00
_cell.angle_gamma   90.00
#
_symmetry.space_group_name_H-M   'P 1'
#
loop_
_entity.id
_entity.type
_entity.pdbx_description
1 polymer ?
#
loop_
_entity_poly.entity_id
_entity_poly.type
_entity_poly.pdbx_seq_one_letter_code
_entity_poly.pdbx_strand_id
1 'polypeptide(L)'
;MLIVALLTAAPAGAYLTHEYLKERALYALPYGFKKFKLSDPLPECGRWKEHMPAQRDPAAYHLYINARKVLRSKMGWQLTREEAAHILTDVSKAADMGDWGARALMAHFYLYGLGTLESNHVLDQAPEKAIEIERLAVKAGQPWGYYDLGVAYENGYGGVPYDEDLAWAYYLRAAQLGSPEGQMALADAYGKAGRLQDEETMQKCAYQQGHGPAAYELAMSAEINDMHMEALMLHQQGVKFGCKDCASALVLLFKNGYWTVKETKAALVALNITVDPDRSIRYRAIFDALTINPDLRLGKLDEVLPLPPAELPSWSGVEDAVEPEPKGPPTY
;
A
#
# COMPACT_ATOMS: atom_id res chain seq x y z
N MET A 1 28.71 -37.26 -63.94
CA MET A 1 29.03 -37.64 -62.54
C MET A 1 28.57 -36.51 -61.63
N LEU A 2 28.10 -36.88 -60.43
CA LEU A 2 27.21 -36.20 -59.49
C LEU A 2 27.42 -34.69 -59.25
N ILE A 3 26.30 -33.97 -59.19
CA ILE A 3 26.14 -32.70 -58.48
C ILE A 3 26.02 -33.03 -56.99
N VAL A 4 26.99 -32.60 -56.18
CA VAL A 4 26.94 -32.72 -54.72
C VAL A 4 26.12 -31.55 -54.18
N ALA A 5 24.89 -31.83 -53.77
CA ALA A 5 24.08 -30.91 -52.99
C ALA A 5 24.59 -30.90 -51.55
N LEU A 6 25.26 -29.81 -51.15
CA LEU A 6 25.56 -29.50 -49.76
C LEU A 6 24.24 -29.14 -49.05
N LEU A 7 23.63 -30.12 -48.41
CA LEU A 7 22.55 -29.91 -47.44
C LEU A 7 23.18 -29.30 -46.18
N THR A 8 23.06 -27.97 -46.04
CA THR A 8 23.31 -27.28 -44.78
C THR A 8 22.19 -27.59 -43.80
N ALA A 9 22.31 -28.71 -43.10
CA ALA A 9 21.42 -29.07 -42.00
C ALA A 9 21.83 -28.34 -40.71
N ALA A 10 21.47 -27.06 -40.58
CA ALA A 10 21.26 -26.39 -39.29
C ALA A 10 20.53 -25.05 -39.53
N PRO A 11 19.28 -24.91 -39.07
CA PRO A 11 19.08 -23.97 -37.95
C PRO A 11 18.02 -24.40 -36.92
N ALA A 12 17.31 -25.52 -37.11
CA ALA A 12 16.23 -25.91 -36.21
C ALA A 12 16.71 -26.19 -34.77
N GLY A 13 17.84 -26.88 -34.61
CA GLY A 13 18.41 -27.19 -33.29
C GLY A 13 18.87 -25.95 -32.51
N ALA A 14 19.50 -24.98 -33.18
CA ALA A 14 19.97 -23.75 -32.56
C ALA A 14 18.79 -22.83 -32.16
N TYR A 15 17.75 -22.77 -32.99
CA TYR A 15 16.53 -22.01 -32.71
C TYR A 15 15.77 -22.61 -31.52
N LEU A 16 15.59 -23.94 -31.49
CA LEU A 16 14.95 -24.64 -30.37
C LEU A 16 15.76 -24.51 -29.07
N THR A 17 17.09 -24.54 -29.12
CA THR A 17 17.91 -24.28 -27.92
C THR A 17 17.85 -22.83 -27.47
N HIS A 18 17.71 -21.87 -28.37
CA HIS A 18 17.60 -20.45 -28.04
C HIS A 18 16.23 -20.11 -27.43
N GLU A 19 15.15 -20.65 -27.99
CA GLU A 19 13.81 -20.61 -27.40
C GLU A 19 13.79 -21.29 -26.03
N TYR A 20 14.35 -22.50 -25.90
CA TYR A 20 14.44 -23.22 -24.64
C TYR A 20 15.24 -22.46 -23.57
N LEU A 21 16.35 -21.82 -23.94
CA LEU A 21 17.14 -21.00 -23.02
C LEU A 21 16.42 -19.71 -22.64
N LYS A 22 15.66 -19.10 -23.55
CA LYS A 22 14.78 -17.96 -23.24
C LYS A 22 13.66 -18.36 -22.28
N GLU A 23 12.97 -19.47 -22.53
CA GLU A 23 11.96 -20.01 -21.62
C GLU A 23 12.57 -20.29 -20.24
N ARG A 24 13.72 -20.97 -20.17
CA ARG A 24 14.39 -21.24 -18.89
C ARG A 24 14.85 -19.99 -18.16
N ALA A 25 15.26 -18.95 -18.88
CA ALA A 25 15.64 -17.67 -18.31
C ALA A 25 14.43 -16.87 -17.79
N LEU A 26 13.24 -17.05 -18.38
CA LEU A 26 12.00 -16.41 -17.94
C LEU A 26 11.57 -16.90 -16.54
N TYR A 27 11.79 -18.18 -16.23
CA TYR A 27 11.44 -18.80 -14.94
C TYR A 27 12.62 -18.89 -13.95
N ALA A 28 13.78 -18.32 -14.29
CA ALA A 28 14.93 -18.29 -13.40
C ALA A 28 14.84 -17.07 -12.48
N LEU A 29 14.91 -17.30 -11.16
CA LEU A 29 14.92 -16.22 -10.19
C LEU A 29 16.07 -15.23 -10.47
N PRO A 30 15.82 -13.91 -10.41
CA PRO A 30 16.86 -12.91 -10.56
C PRO A 30 17.98 -13.10 -9.55
N TYR A 31 19.18 -12.63 -9.89
CA TYR A 31 20.32 -12.72 -8.98
C TYR A 31 20.01 -12.07 -7.62
N GLY A 32 20.25 -12.81 -6.54
CA GLY A 32 19.97 -12.37 -5.17
C GLY A 32 18.54 -12.64 -4.68
N PHE A 33 17.64 -13.10 -5.55
CA PHE A 33 16.31 -13.53 -5.14
C PHE A 33 16.36 -14.93 -4.53
N LYS A 34 15.50 -15.15 -3.55
CA LYS A 34 15.27 -16.46 -2.93
C LYS A 34 13.85 -16.88 -3.23
N LYS A 35 13.67 -18.16 -3.56
CA LYS A 35 12.33 -18.75 -3.65
C LYS A 35 11.67 -18.65 -2.27
N PHE A 36 10.47 -18.10 -2.22
CA PHE A 36 9.67 -18.09 -0.99
C PHE A 36 9.18 -19.50 -0.68
N LYS A 37 9.25 -19.88 0.60
CA LYS A 37 8.67 -21.12 1.10
C LYS A 37 8.03 -20.87 2.44
N LEU A 38 6.81 -21.35 2.60
CA LEU A 38 6.08 -21.31 3.86
C LEU A 38 6.76 -22.10 5.00
N SER A 39 7.74 -22.95 4.71
CA SER A 39 8.52 -23.66 5.73
C SER A 39 9.74 -22.89 6.22
N ASP A 40 10.15 -21.84 5.51
CA ASP A 40 11.36 -21.09 5.86
C ASP A 40 11.10 -20.23 7.11
N PRO A 41 12.16 -19.88 7.87
CA PRO A 41 12.06 -18.91 8.95
C PRO A 41 11.51 -17.57 8.44
N LEU A 42 10.83 -16.83 9.32
CA LEU A 42 10.37 -15.48 9.02
C LEU A 42 11.53 -14.59 8.56
N PRO A 43 11.32 -13.72 7.55
CA PRO A 43 12.27 -12.67 7.27
C PRO A 43 12.31 -11.67 8.44
N GLU A 44 13.44 -10.99 8.61
CA GLU A 44 13.55 -9.88 9.56
C GLU A 44 12.56 -8.76 9.18
N CYS A 45 12.00 -8.08 10.19
CA CYS A 45 11.19 -6.88 9.97
C CYS A 45 12.07 -5.74 9.43
N GLY A 46 12.22 -5.65 8.11
CA GLY A 46 12.85 -4.51 7.46
C GLY A 46 12.04 -3.22 7.66
N ARG A 47 12.70 -2.06 7.48
CA ARG A 47 12.05 -0.75 7.47
C ARG A 47 12.23 -0.07 6.13
N TRP A 48 11.13 0.26 5.44
CA TRP A 48 11.22 0.78 4.08
C TRP A 48 12.05 2.06 3.98
N LYS A 49 11.95 2.93 4.99
CA LYS A 49 12.68 4.21 5.07
C LYS A 49 14.20 4.05 5.02
N GLU A 50 14.75 2.91 5.46
CA GLU A 50 16.19 2.61 5.43
C GLU A 50 16.69 2.31 4.01
N HIS A 51 15.78 2.02 3.09
CA HIS A 51 16.07 1.67 1.70
C HIS A 51 15.63 2.75 0.71
N MET A 52 15.29 3.94 1.19
CA MET A 52 14.91 5.08 0.35
C MET A 52 16.07 6.07 0.17
N PRO A 53 16.11 6.82 -0.95
CA PRO A 53 17.07 7.90 -1.12
C PRO A 53 16.99 8.90 0.05
N ALA A 54 18.13 9.17 0.69
CA ALA A 54 18.21 10.06 1.85
C ALA A 54 17.98 11.55 1.51
N GLN A 55 18.11 11.90 0.23
CA GLN A 55 17.86 13.25 -0.27
C GLN A 55 16.74 13.21 -1.29
N ARG A 56 15.91 14.26 -1.26
CA ARG A 56 14.79 14.45 -2.16
C ARG A 56 14.93 15.83 -2.79
N ASP A 57 14.88 15.89 -4.13
CA ASP A 57 14.95 17.16 -4.84
C ASP A 57 13.77 18.06 -4.43
N PRO A 58 14.01 19.26 -3.87
CA PRO A 58 12.92 20.10 -3.36
C PRO A 58 11.94 20.54 -4.44
N ALA A 59 12.42 20.79 -5.67
CA ALA A 59 11.56 21.24 -6.75
C ALA A 59 10.67 20.10 -7.25
N ALA A 60 11.22 18.89 -7.39
CA ALA A 60 10.45 17.69 -7.72
C ALA A 60 9.41 17.40 -6.63
N TYR A 61 9.80 17.50 -5.36
CA TYR A 61 8.87 17.30 -4.24
C TYR A 61 7.74 18.32 -4.22
N HIS A 62 8.03 19.60 -4.46
CA HIS A 62 7.01 20.64 -4.47
C HIS A 62 5.96 20.41 -5.55
N LEU A 63 6.39 20.02 -6.76
CA LEU A 63 5.47 19.61 -7.83
C LEU A 63 4.59 18.44 -7.38
N TYR A 64 5.22 17.37 -6.86
CA TYR A 64 4.53 16.18 -6.39
C TYR A 64 3.50 16.46 -5.29
N ILE A 65 3.88 17.18 -4.23
CA ILE A 65 3.01 17.38 -3.08
C ILE A 65 1.85 18.32 -3.41
N ASN A 66 2.06 19.32 -4.27
CA ASN A 66 0.99 20.21 -4.71
C ASN A 66 -0.01 19.48 -5.61
N ALA A 67 0.47 18.66 -6.56
CA ALA A 67 -0.40 17.82 -7.37
C ALA A 67 -1.23 16.86 -6.51
N ARG A 68 -0.60 16.21 -5.53
CA ARG A 68 -1.29 15.34 -4.57
C ARG A 68 -2.36 16.05 -3.76
N LYS A 69 -2.12 17.29 -3.31
CA LYS A 69 -3.10 18.09 -2.57
C LYS A 69 -4.37 18.29 -3.38
N VAL A 70 -4.25 18.58 -4.68
CA VAL A 70 -5.40 18.70 -5.58
C VAL A 70 -6.07 17.34 -5.77
N LEU A 71 -5.30 16.30 -6.09
CA LEU A 71 -5.80 14.93 -6.32
C LEU A 71 -6.64 14.40 -5.15
N ARG A 72 -6.32 14.82 -3.92
CA ARG A 72 -6.93 14.34 -2.67
C ARG A 72 -7.80 15.38 -1.97
N SER A 73 -8.17 16.43 -2.68
CA SER A 73 -9.09 17.46 -2.16
C SER A 73 -10.56 17.06 -2.32
N LYS A 74 -10.85 16.12 -3.22
CA LYS A 74 -12.20 15.70 -3.61
C LYS A 74 -12.17 14.33 -4.27
N MET A 75 -13.34 13.74 -4.51
CA MET A 75 -13.43 12.46 -5.21
C MET A 75 -12.98 12.62 -6.68
N GLY A 76 -12.40 11.58 -7.26
CA GLY A 76 -11.84 11.64 -8.62
C GLY A 76 -12.84 12.08 -9.70
N TRP A 77 -14.12 11.73 -9.56
CA TRP A 77 -15.18 12.18 -10.48
C TRP A 77 -15.56 13.66 -10.35
N GLN A 78 -15.11 14.34 -9.28
CA GLN A 78 -15.33 15.78 -9.07
C GLN A 78 -14.18 16.64 -9.60
N LEU A 79 -13.07 16.03 -10.02
CA LEU A 79 -11.96 16.76 -10.64
C LEU A 79 -12.39 17.31 -11.99
N THR A 80 -12.05 18.56 -12.27
CA THR A 80 -12.18 19.10 -13.63
C THR A 80 -11.10 18.51 -14.53
N ARG A 81 -11.30 18.57 -15.85
CA ARG A 81 -10.26 18.16 -16.82
C ARG A 81 -8.98 18.98 -16.66
N GLU A 82 -9.10 20.26 -16.34
CA GLU A 82 -7.97 21.15 -16.09
C GLU A 82 -7.20 20.72 -14.84
N GLU A 83 -7.88 20.44 -13.72
CA GLU A 83 -7.25 19.92 -12.51
C GLU A 83 -6.54 18.59 -12.79
N ALA A 84 -7.20 17.66 -13.48
CA ALA A 84 -6.60 16.37 -13.85
C ALA A 84 -5.36 16.54 -14.74
N ALA A 85 -5.40 17.44 -15.72
CA ALA A 85 -4.27 17.73 -16.61
C ALA A 85 -3.09 18.36 -15.88
N HIS A 86 -3.35 19.27 -14.94
CA HIS A 86 -2.30 19.85 -14.10
C HIS A 86 -1.67 18.80 -13.18
N ILE A 87 -2.49 17.95 -12.52
CA ILE A 87 -1.99 16.84 -11.71
C ILE A 87 -1.07 15.94 -12.54
N LEU A 88 -1.50 15.53 -13.74
CA LEU A 88 -0.70 14.70 -14.64
C LEU A 88 0.63 15.35 -14.99
N THR A 89 0.59 16.64 -15.35
CA THR A 89 1.78 17.39 -15.78
C THR A 89 2.79 17.49 -14.65
N ASP A 90 2.36 17.88 -13.45
CA ASP A 90 3.24 18.09 -12.32
C ASP A 90 3.80 16.76 -11.78
N VAL A 91 2.98 15.70 -11.73
CA VAL A 91 3.43 14.36 -11.33
C VAL A 91 4.42 13.79 -12.35
N SER A 92 4.14 13.89 -13.65
CA SER A 92 5.08 13.43 -14.70
C SER A 92 6.41 14.16 -14.59
N LYS A 93 6.38 15.48 -14.44
CA LYS A 93 7.60 16.29 -14.30
C LYS A 93 8.40 15.93 -13.05
N ALA A 94 7.73 15.75 -11.91
CA ALA A 94 8.38 15.31 -10.67
C ALA A 94 8.99 13.90 -10.82
N ALA A 95 8.31 12.98 -11.51
CA ALA A 95 8.80 11.63 -11.77
C ALA A 95 10.04 11.62 -12.68
N ASP A 96 10.06 12.47 -13.72
CA ASP A 96 11.21 12.68 -14.62
C ASP A 96 12.41 13.24 -13.87
N MET A 97 12.18 14.13 -12.89
CA MET A 97 13.20 14.64 -11.98
C MET A 97 13.67 13.61 -10.94
N GLY A 98 13.03 12.45 -10.87
CA GLY A 98 13.44 11.34 -10.02
C GLY A 98 12.75 11.23 -8.67
N ASP A 99 11.68 11.99 -8.44
CA ASP A 99 10.88 11.86 -7.23
C ASP A 99 10.22 10.48 -7.15
N TRP A 100 10.56 9.71 -6.11
CA TRP A 100 10.09 8.34 -5.94
C TRP A 100 8.58 8.26 -5.68
N GLY A 101 8.02 9.24 -4.96
CA GLY A 101 6.58 9.30 -4.70
C GLY A 101 5.79 9.64 -5.95
N ALA A 102 6.32 10.54 -6.78
CA ALA A 102 5.75 10.87 -8.07
C ALA A 102 5.83 9.69 -9.04
N ARG A 103 6.95 8.93 -9.04
CA ARG A 103 7.08 7.68 -9.81
C ARG A 103 6.03 6.66 -9.41
N ALA A 104 5.88 6.38 -8.10
CA ALA A 104 4.85 5.46 -7.63
C ALA A 104 3.43 5.93 -8.04
N LEU A 105 3.14 7.23 -7.93
CA LEU A 105 1.85 7.78 -8.36
C LEU A 105 1.65 7.71 -9.89
N MET A 106 2.71 7.90 -10.66
CA MET A 106 2.66 7.79 -12.12
C MET A 106 2.45 6.33 -12.57
N ALA A 107 3.09 5.37 -11.90
CA ALA A 107 2.81 3.95 -12.12
C ALA A 107 1.33 3.64 -11.86
N HIS A 108 0.77 4.13 -10.74
CA HIS A 108 -0.66 4.03 -10.45
C HIS A 108 -1.52 4.65 -11.56
N PHE A 109 -1.19 5.85 -12.04
CA PHE A 109 -1.91 6.47 -13.16
C PHE A 109 -1.83 5.65 -14.45
N TYR A 110 -0.72 4.99 -14.74
CA TYR A 110 -0.63 4.09 -15.88
C TYR A 110 -1.41 2.79 -15.70
N LEU A 111 -1.58 2.29 -14.48
CA LEU A 111 -2.40 1.09 -14.21
C LEU A 111 -3.89 1.37 -14.32
N TYR A 112 -4.36 2.53 -13.85
CA TYR A 112 -5.79 2.81 -13.69
C TYR A 112 -6.33 3.92 -14.60
N GLY A 113 -5.45 4.68 -15.24
CA GLY A 113 -5.79 5.92 -15.96
C GLY A 113 -5.96 7.11 -15.01
N LEU A 114 -6.12 8.31 -15.58
CA LEU A 114 -6.45 9.52 -14.82
C LEU A 114 -7.57 10.29 -15.50
N GLY A 115 -8.57 10.67 -14.70
CA GLY A 115 -9.83 11.22 -15.18
C GLY A 115 -10.74 10.11 -15.73
N THR A 116 -11.42 9.40 -14.84
CA THR A 116 -12.21 8.21 -15.19
C THR A 116 -13.54 8.55 -15.87
N LEU A 117 -13.88 9.83 -16.01
CA LEU A 117 -15.06 10.30 -16.72
C LEU A 117 -14.65 10.97 -18.02
N GLU A 118 -15.49 10.88 -19.05
CA GLU A 118 -15.27 11.57 -20.32
C GLU A 118 -15.01 13.09 -20.13
N SER A 119 -15.69 13.70 -19.15
CA SER A 119 -15.55 15.13 -18.83
C SER A 119 -14.20 15.52 -18.23
N ASN A 120 -13.43 14.59 -17.67
CA ASN A 120 -12.17 14.89 -17.00
C ASN A 120 -10.99 13.99 -17.41
N HIS A 121 -11.19 13.11 -18.39
CA HIS A 121 -10.17 12.19 -18.89
C HIS A 121 -8.95 12.90 -19.48
N VAL A 122 -7.76 12.46 -19.02
CA VAL A 122 -6.45 13.00 -19.43
C VAL A 122 -5.38 11.94 -19.66
N LEU A 123 -5.57 10.71 -19.20
CA LEU A 123 -4.60 9.63 -19.39
C LEU A 123 -5.28 8.26 -19.46
N ASP A 124 -4.98 7.52 -20.53
CA ASP A 124 -5.34 6.12 -20.69
C ASP A 124 -4.43 5.19 -19.87
N GLN A 125 -4.94 3.99 -19.60
CA GLN A 125 -4.14 2.91 -19.02
C GLN A 125 -3.02 2.50 -19.99
N ALA A 126 -1.82 2.32 -19.45
CA ALA A 126 -0.64 1.83 -20.14
C ALA A 126 0.19 0.99 -19.16
N PRO A 127 -0.30 -0.21 -18.75
CA PRO A 127 0.34 -1.00 -17.69
C PRO A 127 1.82 -1.31 -17.94
N GLU A 128 2.25 -1.42 -19.20
CA GLU A 128 3.65 -1.60 -19.58
C GLU A 128 4.55 -0.45 -19.09
N LYS A 129 4.05 0.79 -19.06
CA LYS A 129 4.80 1.94 -18.54
C LYS A 129 4.86 1.94 -17.01
N ALA A 130 3.85 1.38 -16.33
CA ALA A 130 3.93 1.15 -14.89
C ALA A 130 5.05 0.15 -14.57
N ILE A 131 5.13 -0.97 -15.31
CA ILE A 131 6.20 -1.95 -15.17
C ILE A 131 7.59 -1.33 -15.40
N GLU A 132 7.75 -0.43 -16.37
CA GLU A 132 9.02 0.29 -16.57
C GLU A 132 9.42 1.10 -15.34
N ILE A 133 8.47 1.83 -14.74
CA ILE A 133 8.68 2.61 -13.52
C ILE A 133 9.02 1.70 -12.33
N GLU A 134 8.29 0.61 -12.14
CA GLU A 134 8.52 -0.34 -11.05
C GLU A 134 9.89 -1.02 -11.17
N ARG A 135 10.34 -1.35 -12.39
CA ARG A 135 11.71 -1.83 -12.64
C ARG A 135 12.77 -0.80 -12.29
N LEU A 136 12.52 0.49 -12.54
CA LEU A 136 13.42 1.57 -12.09
C LEU A 136 13.48 1.65 -10.56
N ALA A 137 12.35 1.46 -9.88
CA ALA A 137 12.27 1.44 -8.43
C ALA A 137 13.04 0.24 -7.83
N VAL A 138 12.87 -0.96 -8.39
CA VAL A 138 13.64 -2.16 -8.01
C VAL A 138 15.14 -1.96 -8.23
N LYS A 139 15.53 -1.37 -9.38
CA LYS A 139 16.93 -1.04 -9.67
C LYS A 139 17.50 -0.03 -8.67
N ALA A 140 16.67 0.87 -8.15
CA ALA A 140 17.03 1.83 -7.10
C ALA A 140 16.93 1.24 -5.67
N GLY A 141 16.58 -0.04 -5.53
CA GLY A 141 16.44 -0.70 -4.23
C GLY A 141 15.19 -0.31 -3.44
N GLN A 142 14.21 0.34 -4.08
CA GLN A 142 13.03 0.87 -3.41
C GLN A 142 12.02 -0.25 -3.12
N PRO A 143 11.60 -0.45 -1.86
CA PRO A 143 10.78 -1.61 -1.46
C PRO A 143 9.43 -1.71 -2.19
N TRP A 144 8.77 -0.57 -2.45
CA TRP A 144 7.47 -0.52 -3.11
C TRP A 144 7.51 -1.14 -4.53
N GLY A 145 8.57 -0.88 -5.30
CA GLY A 145 8.72 -1.44 -6.64
C GLY A 145 8.87 -2.96 -6.64
N TYR A 146 9.43 -3.55 -5.58
CA TYR A 146 9.48 -5.00 -5.45
C TYR A 146 8.10 -5.58 -5.20
N TYR A 147 7.27 -4.92 -4.37
CA TYR A 147 5.90 -5.35 -4.14
C TYR A 147 5.07 -5.26 -5.42
N ASP A 148 5.10 -4.11 -6.11
CA ASP A 148 4.30 -3.89 -7.33
C ASP A 148 4.69 -4.83 -8.47
N LEU A 149 6.00 -5.12 -8.67
CA LEU A 149 6.41 -6.16 -9.61
C LEU A 149 5.95 -7.55 -9.18
N GLY A 150 5.89 -7.85 -7.87
CA GLY A 150 5.29 -9.07 -7.36
C GLY A 150 3.84 -9.22 -7.80
N VAL A 151 3.05 -8.15 -7.65
CA VAL A 151 1.65 -8.08 -8.13
C VAL A 151 1.58 -8.28 -9.65
N ALA A 152 2.50 -7.68 -10.40
CA ALA A 152 2.57 -7.85 -11.85
C ALA A 152 2.82 -9.30 -12.29
N TYR A 153 3.76 -10.01 -11.65
CA TYR A 153 3.99 -11.44 -11.93
C TYR A 153 2.85 -12.33 -11.43
N GLU A 154 2.19 -11.98 -10.32
CA GLU A 154 1.04 -12.73 -9.81
C GLU A 154 -0.16 -12.65 -10.77
N ASN A 155 -0.29 -11.56 -11.52
CA ASN A 155 -1.45 -11.33 -12.40
C ASN A 155 -1.11 -11.41 -13.91
N GLY A 156 0.17 -11.38 -14.28
CA GLY A 156 0.63 -11.45 -15.67
C GLY A 156 0.21 -10.25 -16.54
N TYR A 157 0.39 -9.01 -16.08
CA TYR A 157 0.04 -7.80 -16.84
C TYR A 157 1.26 -6.97 -17.28
N GLY A 158 1.03 -5.96 -18.13
CA GLY A 158 2.06 -4.97 -18.49
C GLY A 158 3.26 -5.55 -19.23
N GLY A 159 3.07 -6.67 -19.94
CA GLY A 159 4.14 -7.39 -20.65
C GLY A 159 4.97 -8.33 -19.76
N VAL A 160 4.57 -8.51 -18.50
CA VAL A 160 5.16 -9.48 -17.58
C VAL A 160 4.36 -10.78 -17.64
N PRO A 161 4.99 -11.97 -17.77
CA PRO A 161 4.27 -13.23 -17.74
C PRO A 161 3.75 -13.53 -16.33
N TYR A 162 2.65 -14.28 -16.25
CA TYR A 162 2.22 -14.87 -14.99
C TYR A 162 3.30 -15.86 -14.49
N ASP A 163 3.80 -15.63 -13.28
CA ASP A 163 4.78 -16.49 -12.61
C ASP A 163 4.64 -16.34 -11.09
N GLU A 164 3.94 -17.30 -10.46
CA GLU A 164 3.68 -17.31 -9.02
C GLU A 164 4.97 -17.44 -8.19
N ASP A 165 5.93 -18.28 -8.61
CA ASP A 165 7.18 -18.49 -7.88
C ASP A 165 8.02 -17.19 -7.86
N LEU A 166 8.04 -16.49 -8.99
CA LEU A 166 8.72 -15.21 -9.11
C LEU A 166 7.99 -14.11 -8.33
N ALA A 167 6.66 -14.04 -8.41
CA ALA A 167 5.84 -13.11 -7.63
C ALA A 167 6.14 -13.20 -6.13
N TRP A 168 6.12 -14.42 -5.57
CA TRP A 168 6.43 -14.61 -4.16
C TRP A 168 7.88 -14.32 -3.80
N ALA A 169 8.83 -14.50 -4.71
CA ALA A 169 10.21 -14.07 -4.50
C ALA A 169 10.32 -12.54 -4.45
N TYR A 170 9.54 -11.81 -5.26
CA TYR A 170 9.41 -10.35 -5.20
C TYR A 170 8.74 -9.89 -3.90
N TYR A 171 7.64 -10.51 -3.47
CA TYR A 171 6.99 -10.21 -2.18
C TYR A 171 7.91 -10.45 -1.00
N LEU A 172 8.64 -11.58 -0.97
CA LEU A 172 9.64 -11.85 0.06
C LEU A 172 10.72 -10.77 0.10
N ARG A 173 11.21 -10.34 -1.07
CA ARG A 173 12.22 -9.29 -1.16
C ARG A 173 11.67 -7.93 -0.70
N ALA A 174 10.44 -7.59 -1.07
CA ALA A 174 9.76 -6.38 -0.62
C ALA A 174 9.61 -6.35 0.91
N ALA A 175 9.18 -7.46 1.52
CA ALA A 175 9.02 -7.61 2.96
C ALA A 175 10.35 -7.48 3.72
N GLN A 176 11.42 -8.10 3.21
CA GLN A 176 12.78 -7.98 3.77
C GLN A 176 13.32 -6.56 3.73
N LEU A 177 12.97 -5.80 2.68
CA LEU A 177 13.32 -4.38 2.55
C LEU A 177 12.30 -3.47 3.26
N GLY A 178 11.33 -4.04 3.97
CA GLY A 178 10.42 -3.32 4.83
C GLY A 178 9.19 -2.70 4.16
N SER A 179 8.84 -3.06 2.92
CA SER A 179 7.54 -2.65 2.36
C SER A 179 6.41 -3.18 3.25
N PRO A 180 5.55 -2.30 3.81
CA PRO A 180 4.41 -2.75 4.59
C PRO A 180 3.46 -3.64 3.80
N GLU A 181 3.28 -3.38 2.50
CA GLU A 181 2.47 -4.17 1.59
C GLU A 181 3.08 -5.56 1.38
N GLY A 182 4.40 -5.65 1.17
CA GLY A 182 5.12 -6.92 1.11
C GLY A 182 5.04 -7.71 2.42
N GLN A 183 5.14 -7.03 3.56
CA GLN A 183 4.96 -7.66 4.88
C GLN A 183 3.53 -8.20 5.04
N MET A 184 2.52 -7.44 4.61
CA MET A 184 1.12 -7.90 4.62
C MET A 184 0.86 -9.06 3.66
N ALA A 185 1.50 -9.09 2.49
CA ALA A 185 1.41 -10.22 1.56
C ALA A 185 1.97 -11.51 2.19
N LEU A 186 3.10 -11.43 2.91
CA LEU A 186 3.60 -12.58 3.66
C LEU A 186 2.69 -12.94 4.85
N ALA A 187 2.11 -11.96 5.53
CA ALA A 187 1.17 -12.21 6.62
C ALA A 187 -0.03 -13.04 6.14
N ASP A 188 -0.65 -12.63 5.03
CA ASP A 188 -1.76 -13.35 4.40
C ASP A 188 -1.36 -14.78 3.98
N ALA A 189 -0.16 -14.95 3.43
CA ALA A 189 0.37 -16.27 3.09
C ALA A 189 0.48 -17.20 4.32
N TYR A 190 1.02 -16.68 5.42
CA TYR A 190 1.15 -17.43 6.67
C TYR A 190 -0.21 -17.72 7.30
N GLY A 191 -1.14 -16.77 7.29
CA GLY A 191 -2.51 -16.95 7.80
C GLY A 191 -3.26 -18.05 7.05
N LYS A 192 -3.22 -18.01 5.71
CA LYS A 192 -3.79 -19.07 4.84
C LYS A 192 -3.18 -20.45 5.10
N ALA A 193 -1.92 -20.50 5.52
CA ALA A 193 -1.23 -21.73 5.89
C ALA A 193 -1.48 -22.18 7.34
N GLY A 194 -2.27 -21.43 8.12
CA GLY A 194 -2.52 -21.69 9.54
C GLY A 194 -1.37 -21.31 10.47
N ARG A 195 -0.35 -20.60 9.96
CA ARG A 195 0.78 -20.08 10.75
C ARG A 195 0.42 -18.73 11.39
N LEU A 196 -0.61 -18.72 12.24
CA LEU A 196 -1.21 -17.49 12.80
C LEU A 196 -0.23 -16.60 13.58
N GLN A 197 0.76 -17.19 14.27
CA GLN A 197 1.77 -16.41 14.99
C GLN A 197 2.72 -15.68 14.02
N ASP A 198 3.01 -16.29 12.87
CA ASP A 198 3.88 -15.74 11.85
C ASP A 198 3.16 -14.65 11.04
N GLU A 199 1.88 -14.86 10.76
CA GLU A 199 0.96 -13.84 10.25
C GLU A 199 0.98 -12.59 11.14
N GLU A 200 0.68 -12.75 12.43
CA GLU A 200 0.62 -11.65 13.37
C GLU A 200 1.99 -10.93 13.48
N THR A 201 3.09 -11.67 13.39
CA THR A 201 4.44 -11.09 13.41
C THR A 201 4.68 -10.19 12.20
N MET A 202 4.28 -10.61 11.00
CA MET A 202 4.41 -9.80 9.78
C MET A 202 3.45 -8.60 9.79
N GLN A 203 2.22 -8.75 10.29
CA GLN A 203 1.30 -7.64 10.53
C GLN A 203 1.90 -6.61 11.49
N LYS A 204 2.54 -7.06 12.58
CA LYS A 204 3.25 -6.19 13.54
C LYS A 204 4.42 -5.45 12.89
N CYS A 205 5.18 -6.07 11.99
CA CYS A 205 6.22 -5.36 11.24
C CYS A 205 5.64 -4.18 10.44
N ALA A 206 4.53 -4.39 9.74
CA ALA A 206 3.87 -3.34 8.94
C ALA A 206 3.24 -2.26 9.84
N TYR A 207 2.57 -2.67 10.92
CA TYR A 207 1.97 -1.79 11.91
C TYR A 207 3.00 -0.83 12.54
N GLN A 208 4.19 -1.33 12.91
CA GLN A 208 5.27 -0.52 13.49
C GLN A 208 5.76 0.60 12.55
N GLN A 209 5.48 0.50 11.26
CA GLN A 209 5.81 1.50 10.25
C GLN A 209 4.65 2.48 9.97
N GLY A 210 3.55 2.37 10.72
CA GLY A 210 2.36 3.21 10.55
C GLY A 210 1.45 2.75 9.41
N HIS A 211 1.35 1.45 9.15
CA HIS A 211 0.47 0.90 8.12
C HIS A 211 -0.96 0.70 8.64
N GLY A 212 -1.89 1.49 8.13
CA GLY A 212 -3.31 1.47 8.54
C GLY A 212 -3.99 0.11 8.41
N PRO A 213 -3.94 -0.56 7.24
CA PRO A 213 -4.53 -1.89 7.07
C PRO A 213 -3.95 -2.96 8.01
N ALA A 214 -2.65 -2.88 8.35
CA ALA A 214 -2.07 -3.79 9.34
C ALA A 214 -2.64 -3.56 10.75
N ALA A 215 -2.87 -2.29 11.13
CA ALA A 215 -3.53 -1.95 12.38
C ALA A 215 -4.96 -2.52 12.43
N TYR A 216 -5.68 -2.49 11.30
CA TYR A 216 -7.02 -3.07 11.19
C TYR A 216 -7.01 -4.58 11.41
N GLU A 217 -6.14 -5.33 10.73
CA GLU A 217 -6.09 -6.80 10.90
C GLU A 217 -5.72 -7.21 12.33
N LEU A 218 -4.76 -6.50 12.95
CA LEU A 218 -4.42 -6.72 14.36
C LEU A 218 -5.62 -6.41 15.28
N ALA A 219 -6.35 -5.33 15.01
CA ALA A 219 -7.53 -4.97 15.78
C ALA A 219 -8.64 -6.03 15.65
N MET A 220 -8.89 -6.54 14.43
CA MET A 220 -9.84 -7.61 14.18
C MET A 220 -9.45 -8.90 14.91
N SER A 221 -8.17 -9.26 14.91
CA SER A 221 -7.67 -10.39 15.70
C SER A 221 -7.91 -10.18 17.20
N ALA A 222 -7.61 -8.99 17.72
CA ALA A 222 -7.88 -8.65 19.12
C ALA A 222 -9.39 -8.71 19.46
N GLU A 223 -10.27 -8.29 18.55
CA GLU A 223 -11.73 -8.42 18.71
C GLU A 223 -12.17 -9.89 18.82
N ILE A 224 -11.68 -10.75 17.92
CA ILE A 224 -12.00 -12.19 17.90
C ILE A 224 -11.56 -12.87 19.20
N ASN A 225 -10.43 -12.44 19.77
CA ASN A 225 -9.88 -12.94 21.01
C ASN A 225 -10.44 -12.25 22.27
N ASP A 226 -11.52 -11.46 22.15
CA ASP A 226 -12.15 -10.72 23.25
C ASP A 226 -11.20 -9.72 23.98
N MET A 227 -10.11 -9.30 23.33
CA MET A 227 -9.14 -8.31 23.84
C MET A 227 -9.62 -6.88 23.55
N HIS A 228 -10.75 -6.48 24.15
CA HIS A 228 -11.47 -5.27 23.75
C HIS A 228 -10.69 -3.95 23.87
N MET A 229 -9.88 -3.78 24.92
CA MET A 229 -9.06 -2.57 25.07
C MET A 229 -7.96 -2.50 24.01
N GLU A 230 -7.35 -3.64 23.70
CA GLU A 230 -6.31 -3.72 22.66
C GLU A 230 -6.91 -3.44 21.29
N ALA A 231 -8.06 -4.03 20.96
CA ALA A 231 -8.79 -3.74 19.73
C ALA A 231 -9.12 -2.25 19.59
N LEU A 232 -9.63 -1.62 20.66
CA LEU A 232 -9.93 -0.18 20.68
C LEU A 232 -8.68 0.67 20.42
N MET A 233 -7.56 0.33 21.06
CA MET A 233 -6.29 1.04 20.88
C MET A 233 -5.72 0.86 19.47
N LEU A 234 -5.78 -0.36 18.92
CA LEU A 234 -5.29 -0.67 17.57
C LEU A 234 -6.12 0.05 16.50
N HIS A 235 -7.44 0.06 16.63
CA HIS A 235 -8.29 0.86 15.74
C HIS A 235 -7.96 2.35 15.85
N GLN A 236 -7.82 2.89 17.06
CA GLN A 236 -7.45 4.30 17.26
C GLN A 236 -6.12 4.64 16.57
N GLN A 237 -5.09 3.80 16.75
CA GLN A 237 -3.80 3.99 16.10
C GLN A 237 -3.91 3.84 14.58
N GLY A 238 -4.69 2.87 14.10
CA GLY A 238 -5.00 2.71 12.69
C GLY A 238 -5.61 3.98 12.09
N VAL A 239 -6.54 4.64 12.78
CA VAL A 239 -7.09 5.93 12.35
C VAL A 239 -5.99 6.98 12.22
N LYS A 240 -5.04 7.07 13.16
CA LYS A 240 -3.89 7.97 13.05
C LYS A 240 -3.04 7.72 11.80
N PHE A 241 -2.94 6.45 11.40
CA PHE A 241 -2.23 6.01 10.19
C PHE A 241 -3.03 6.18 8.89
N GLY A 242 -4.27 6.66 8.96
CA GLY A 242 -5.14 6.86 7.79
C GLY A 242 -6.03 5.66 7.44
N CYS A 243 -6.23 4.72 8.36
CA CYS A 243 -7.11 3.56 8.16
C CYS A 243 -8.59 3.94 8.24
N LYS A 244 -9.26 4.06 7.09
CA LYS A 244 -10.71 4.33 7.05
C LYS A 244 -11.52 3.18 7.67
N ASP A 245 -11.11 1.94 7.48
CA ASP A 245 -11.86 0.78 7.99
C ASP A 245 -11.82 0.73 9.53
N CYS A 246 -10.70 1.15 10.12
CA CYS A 246 -10.55 1.36 11.56
C CYS A 246 -11.49 2.47 12.06
N ALA A 247 -11.59 3.59 11.33
CA ALA A 247 -12.54 4.65 11.66
C ALA A 247 -13.99 4.13 11.59
N SER A 248 -14.31 3.33 10.56
CA SER A 248 -15.63 2.71 10.40
C SER A 248 -15.95 1.75 11.56
N ALA A 249 -14.99 0.93 11.99
CA ALA A 249 -15.16 0.05 13.15
C ALA A 249 -15.48 0.84 14.42
N LEU A 250 -14.77 1.94 14.67
CA LEU A 250 -15.04 2.83 15.81
C LEU A 250 -16.40 3.55 15.70
N VAL A 251 -16.83 3.92 14.49
CA VAL A 251 -18.19 4.42 14.28
C VAL A 251 -19.22 3.40 14.75
N LEU A 252 -19.07 2.13 14.36
CA LEU A 252 -20.00 1.06 14.72
C LEU A 252 -19.98 0.77 16.22
N LEU A 253 -18.79 0.68 16.82
CA LEU A 253 -18.63 0.50 18.26
C LEU A 253 -19.39 1.56 19.04
N PHE A 254 -19.12 2.83 18.77
CA PHE A 254 -19.71 3.92 19.54
C PHE A 254 -21.18 4.18 19.19
N LYS A 255 -21.65 3.75 18.02
CA LYS A 255 -23.07 3.82 17.66
C LYS A 255 -23.88 2.72 18.35
N ASN A 256 -23.37 1.50 18.41
CA ASN A 256 -24.14 0.31 18.76
C ASN A 256 -23.79 -0.26 20.15
N GLY A 257 -22.62 0.09 20.70
CA GLY A 257 -22.08 -0.43 21.95
C GLY A 257 -21.40 -1.79 21.83
N TYR A 258 -21.13 -2.25 20.61
CA TYR A 258 -20.41 -3.49 20.31
C TYR A 258 -19.81 -3.43 18.91
N TRP A 259 -18.86 -4.32 18.65
CA TRP A 259 -18.18 -4.48 17.36
C TRP A 259 -19.08 -5.15 16.30
N THR A 260 -18.50 -5.58 15.18
CA THR A 260 -19.25 -6.20 14.07
C THR A 260 -19.55 -7.68 14.26
N VAL A 261 -18.70 -8.41 14.99
CA VAL A 261 -18.70 -9.89 14.95
C VAL A 261 -19.46 -10.54 16.12
N LYS A 262 -19.47 -9.93 17.31
CA LYS A 262 -20.02 -10.53 18.54
C LYS A 262 -20.62 -9.47 19.46
N GLU A 263 -21.78 -9.76 20.03
CA GLU A 263 -22.45 -8.86 20.98
C GLU A 263 -21.78 -8.96 22.36
N THR A 264 -20.68 -8.22 22.54
CA THR A 264 -19.89 -8.19 23.79
C THR A 264 -20.22 -6.98 24.68
N LYS A 265 -21.44 -6.45 24.58
CA LYS A 265 -21.88 -5.21 25.24
C LYS A 265 -21.55 -5.15 26.73
N ALA A 266 -21.82 -6.22 27.48
CA ALA A 266 -21.59 -6.24 28.93
C ALA A 266 -20.11 -6.08 29.30
N ALA A 267 -19.21 -6.71 28.54
CA ALA A 267 -17.76 -6.60 28.76
C ALA A 267 -17.24 -5.20 28.40
N LEU A 268 -17.75 -4.61 27.31
CA LEU A 268 -17.40 -3.25 26.91
C LEU A 268 -17.88 -2.20 27.92
N VAL A 269 -19.11 -2.33 28.44
CA VAL A 269 -19.64 -1.45 29.49
C VAL A 269 -18.79 -1.54 30.76
N ALA A 270 -18.32 -2.74 31.14
CA ALA A 270 -17.44 -2.91 32.30
C ALA A 270 -16.08 -2.20 32.12
N LEU A 271 -15.68 -1.89 30.89
CA LEU A 271 -14.47 -1.14 30.53
C LEU A 271 -14.74 0.36 30.30
N ASN A 272 -15.95 0.86 30.61
CA ASN A 272 -16.40 2.21 30.28
C ASN A 272 -16.42 2.52 28.76
N ILE A 273 -16.54 1.49 27.92
CA ILE A 273 -16.78 1.63 26.49
C ILE A 273 -18.28 1.48 26.26
N THR A 274 -18.98 2.61 26.21
CA THR A 274 -20.43 2.66 26.04
C THR A 274 -20.80 3.26 24.69
N VAL A 275 -22.10 3.21 24.35
CA VAL A 275 -22.64 3.99 23.23
C VAL A 275 -22.31 5.47 23.47
N ASP A 276 -21.74 6.11 22.45
CA ASP A 276 -21.30 7.51 22.44
C ASP A 276 -21.58 8.10 21.04
N PRO A 277 -22.80 8.64 20.81
CA PRO A 277 -23.21 9.13 19.51
C PRO A 277 -22.35 10.27 18.98
N ASP A 278 -21.88 11.16 19.87
CA ASP A 278 -21.05 12.30 19.49
C ASP A 278 -19.69 11.83 18.98
N ARG A 279 -19.06 10.89 19.69
CA ARG A 279 -17.81 10.26 19.26
C ARG A 279 -17.97 9.49 17.97
N SER A 280 -19.08 8.76 17.82
CA SER A 280 -19.42 8.06 16.57
C SER A 280 -19.54 9.03 15.39
N ILE A 281 -20.15 10.19 15.58
CA ILE A 281 -20.20 11.26 14.55
C ILE A 281 -18.80 11.78 14.23
N ARG A 282 -17.92 11.94 15.22
CA ARG A 282 -16.54 12.39 14.97
C ARG A 282 -15.74 11.39 14.13
N TYR A 283 -15.80 10.11 14.46
CA TYR A 283 -15.16 9.07 13.64
C TYR A 283 -15.78 8.96 12.25
N ARG A 284 -17.09 9.24 12.09
CA ARG A 284 -17.73 9.24 10.77
C ARG A 284 -17.15 10.33 9.88
N ALA A 285 -16.98 11.56 10.38
CA ALA A 285 -16.36 12.63 9.62
C ALA A 285 -14.92 12.28 9.20
N ILE A 286 -14.16 11.64 10.10
CA ILE A 286 -12.82 11.15 9.80
C ILE A 286 -12.86 10.06 8.71
N PHE A 287 -13.76 9.09 8.81
CA PHE A 287 -13.96 8.07 7.79
C PHE A 287 -14.25 8.67 6.41
N ASP A 288 -15.12 9.68 6.35
CA ASP A 288 -15.48 10.37 5.11
C ASP A 288 -14.26 11.12 4.54
N ALA A 289 -13.48 11.80 5.39
CA ALA A 289 -12.24 12.46 4.99
C ALA A 289 -11.18 11.47 4.50
N LEU A 290 -11.00 10.33 5.16
CA LEU A 290 -10.08 9.27 4.74
C LEU A 290 -10.53 8.55 3.47
N THR A 291 -11.82 8.58 3.16
CA THR A 291 -12.35 8.06 1.88
C THR A 291 -11.89 8.94 0.71
N ILE A 292 -11.78 10.25 0.91
CA ILE A 292 -11.26 11.19 -0.08
C ILE A 292 -9.72 11.16 -0.10
N ASN A 293 -9.10 11.16 1.09
CA ASN A 293 -7.66 11.22 1.27
C ASN A 293 -7.15 10.16 2.25
N PRO A 294 -6.81 8.93 1.78
CA PRO A 294 -6.30 7.86 2.63
C PRO A 294 -4.89 8.15 3.20
N ASP A 295 -4.25 9.22 2.75
CA ASP A 295 -2.93 9.63 3.21
C ASP A 295 -2.96 10.63 4.37
N LEU A 296 -4.15 11.05 4.83
CA LEU A 296 -4.21 11.86 6.04
C LEU A 296 -3.52 11.11 7.19
N ARG A 297 -2.71 11.86 7.93
CA ARG A 297 -2.07 11.39 9.16
C ARG A 297 -2.62 12.23 10.30
N LEU A 298 -3.32 11.54 11.19
CA LEU A 298 -4.12 12.16 12.25
C LEU A 298 -3.35 12.06 13.57
N GLY A 299 -2.11 12.53 13.61
CA GLY A 299 -1.25 12.36 14.79
C GLY A 299 -1.76 13.08 16.04
N LYS A 300 -2.58 14.12 15.86
CA LYS A 300 -3.28 14.85 16.95
C LYS A 300 -4.65 14.27 17.29
N LEU A 301 -5.00 13.10 16.76
CA LEU A 301 -6.32 12.50 16.97
C LEU A 301 -6.71 12.42 18.46
N ASP A 302 -5.79 12.08 19.34
CA ASP A 302 -6.09 11.95 20.78
C ASP A 302 -6.35 13.30 21.45
N GLU A 303 -5.90 14.43 20.86
CA GLU A 303 -6.16 15.77 21.38
C GLU A 303 -7.60 16.22 21.13
N VAL A 304 -8.25 15.65 20.11
CA VAL A 304 -9.61 16.02 19.69
C VAL A 304 -10.63 14.88 19.82
N LEU A 305 -10.15 13.65 19.97
CA LEU A 305 -10.93 12.42 20.04
C LEU A 305 -10.26 11.38 20.96
N PRO A 306 -9.98 11.70 22.25
CA PRO A 306 -9.33 10.79 23.20
C PRO A 306 -10.27 9.63 23.55
N LEU A 307 -9.76 8.41 23.64
CA LEU A 307 -10.57 7.23 23.97
C LEU A 307 -11.30 7.37 25.34
N PRO A 308 -12.46 6.70 25.53
CA PRO A 308 -13.11 6.62 26.83
C PRO A 308 -12.15 6.12 27.93
N PRO A 309 -12.34 6.56 29.19
CA PRO A 309 -13.47 7.33 29.69
C PRO A 309 -13.34 8.86 29.51
N ALA A 310 -12.36 9.35 28.74
CA ALA A 310 -12.16 10.79 28.59
C ALA A 310 -13.32 11.47 27.85
N GLU A 311 -13.73 12.64 28.34
CA GLU A 311 -14.73 13.47 27.68
C GLU A 311 -14.20 14.05 26.36
N LEU A 312 -15.12 14.34 25.43
CA LEU A 312 -14.77 14.91 24.14
C LEU A 312 -14.41 16.41 24.26
N PRO A 313 -13.19 16.81 23.87
CA PRO A 313 -12.80 18.22 23.84
C PRO A 313 -13.49 18.98 22.70
N SER A 314 -13.28 20.29 22.61
CA SER A 314 -13.78 21.11 21.50
C SER A 314 -13.24 20.61 20.16
N TRP A 315 -14.06 20.67 19.12
CA TRP A 315 -13.70 20.19 17.78
C TRP A 315 -14.41 21.01 16.71
N SER A 316 -13.64 21.50 15.74
CA SER A 316 -14.10 22.31 14.62
C SER A 316 -14.10 21.56 13.30
N GLY A 317 -13.26 20.53 13.16
CA GLY A 317 -13.18 19.73 11.93
C GLY A 317 -12.03 18.72 11.94
N VAL A 318 -11.98 17.84 10.94
CA VAL A 318 -10.96 16.78 10.83
C VAL A 318 -9.54 17.37 10.84
N GLU A 319 -9.40 18.60 10.33
CA GLU A 319 -8.20 19.40 10.26
C GLU A 319 -7.54 19.61 11.64
N ASP A 320 -8.32 19.64 12.73
CA ASP A 320 -7.79 19.76 14.09
C ASP A 320 -6.99 18.51 14.51
N ALA A 321 -7.31 17.34 13.93
CA ALA A 321 -6.61 16.07 14.18
C ALA A 321 -5.35 15.88 13.33
N VAL A 322 -5.19 16.68 12.27
CA VAL A 322 -4.10 16.52 11.28
C VAL A 322 -2.80 17.12 11.83
N GLU A 323 -1.69 16.40 11.64
CA GLU A 323 -0.37 16.98 11.87
C GLU A 323 -0.02 17.99 10.77
N PRO A 324 0.43 19.21 11.11
CA PRO A 324 0.88 20.15 10.10
C PRO A 324 2.12 19.60 9.38
N GLU A 325 2.21 19.82 8.06
CA GLU A 325 3.38 19.45 7.29
C GLU A 325 4.66 20.06 7.92
N PRO A 326 5.72 19.26 8.14
CA PRO A 326 6.93 19.75 8.78
C PRO A 326 7.58 20.86 7.95
N LYS A 327 8.06 21.92 8.60
CA LYS A 327 8.72 23.09 7.96
C LYS A 327 10.12 22.79 7.40
N GLY A 328 10.53 21.53 7.35
CA GLY A 328 11.87 21.09 6.93
C GLY A 328 11.96 20.72 5.45
N PRO A 329 13.17 20.37 4.95
CA PRO A 329 13.27 19.76 3.63
C PRO A 329 12.41 18.49 3.61
N PRO A 330 11.82 18.16 2.45
CA PRO A 330 10.98 16.99 2.35
C PRO A 330 11.72 15.72 2.73
N THR A 331 11.24 15.08 3.79
CA THR A 331 11.66 13.75 4.20
C THR A 331 10.62 12.72 3.74
N TYR A 332 10.88 11.46 4.08
CA TYR A 332 9.93 10.36 4.02
C TYR A 332 8.62 10.63 4.79
#